data_AF-A0A1W1ZXN7-F1
#
_entry.id   AF-A0A1W1ZXN7-F1
#
_cell.length_a   1.000
_cell.length_b   1.000
_cell.length_c   1.000
_cell.angle_alpha   90.00
_cell.angle_beta   90.00
_cell.angle_gamma   90.00
#
_symmetry.space_group_name_H-M   'P 1'
#
loop_
_entity.id
_entity.type
_entity.pdbx_description
1 polymer ?
#
loop_
_entity_poly.entity_id
_entity_poly.type
_entity_poly.pdbx_seq_one_letter_code
_entity_poly.pdbx_strand_id
1 'polypeptide(L)'
;MNKSKLTTGALLVVLLLLAGGCFLIFGDSLGLAAYANADKYTVGDADISSAVENLEIDWISGKVNIQYHAGSGISLSETANRNVSEDEKFRWWLDGKTLRIQFAAPKLFSFNNLQKTLTVSLPEGIVFKSVNIETTSGDISVPAMTADELRFDTTSGDVNAVITAKNLNASSTSGDMEILQDSDIRSAILGSTSGNITLSAVSAENIDMKSTSGNLSLTLSGDVKKLHLDSTSGAILADLASADKAEFDSTSGNMNVTLQSFSDLDLDATSGDITLKLPKAPGFTLDLDSRPSHLNSALALEKNGSKYTYGDGSACLRIETTSGNIRIEE
;
A
#
# COMPACT_ATOMS: atom_id res chain seq x y z
N MET A 1 -27.13 27.18 -26.83
CA MET A 1 -27.88 26.61 -25.71
C MET A 1 -27.17 25.36 -25.24
N ASN A 2 -26.61 25.44 -24.04
CA ASN A 2 -25.74 24.45 -23.40
C ASN A 2 -26.43 23.08 -23.27
N LYS A 3 -25.76 22.03 -23.76
CA LYS A 3 -25.98 20.67 -23.26
C LYS A 3 -25.10 20.52 -22.02
N SER A 4 -25.72 20.60 -20.85
CA SER A 4 -25.08 20.28 -19.57
C SER A 4 -24.57 18.84 -19.63
N LYS A 5 -23.26 18.68 -19.51
CA LYS A 5 -22.63 17.41 -19.21
C LYS A 5 -23.23 16.92 -17.89
N LEU A 6 -23.93 15.80 -17.94
CA LEU A 6 -24.16 14.98 -16.76
C LEU A 6 -22.76 14.57 -16.29
N THR A 7 -22.25 15.22 -15.26
CA THR A 7 -21.10 14.73 -14.51
C THR A 7 -21.56 13.44 -13.84
N THR A 8 -21.08 12.33 -14.38
CA THR A 8 -21.11 11.01 -13.79
C THR A 8 -20.38 11.08 -12.45
N GLY A 9 -21.08 11.54 -11.40
CA GLY A 9 -20.74 11.23 -10.03
C GLY A 9 -21.03 9.75 -9.83
N ALA A 10 -20.12 8.90 -10.31
CA ALA A 10 -20.18 7.49 -10.06
C ALA A 10 -19.97 7.28 -8.56
N LEU A 11 -21.10 7.02 -7.90
CA LEU A 11 -21.24 6.29 -6.66
C LEU A 11 -20.14 5.22 -6.55
N LEU A 12 -19.04 5.53 -5.85
CA LEU A 12 -18.03 4.54 -5.50
C LEU A 12 -18.59 3.74 -4.32
N VAL A 13 -19.53 2.84 -4.61
CA VAL A 13 -19.74 1.68 -3.76
C VAL A 13 -18.46 0.87 -3.93
N VAL A 14 -17.53 1.00 -2.99
CA VAL A 14 -16.41 0.08 -2.87
C VAL A 14 -17.01 -1.28 -2.55
N LEU A 15 -17.24 -2.06 -3.61
CA LEU A 15 -17.62 -3.45 -3.53
C LEU A 15 -16.30 -4.24 -3.39
N LEU A 16 -15.71 -4.22 -2.20
CA LEU A 16 -14.64 -5.16 -1.84
C LEU A 16 -15.31 -6.51 -1.54
N LEU A 17 -15.61 -7.24 -2.60
CA LEU A 17 -15.77 -8.68 -2.54
C LEU A 17 -14.36 -9.26 -2.60
N LEU A 18 -13.85 -9.80 -1.49
CA LEU A 18 -13.00 -11.00 -1.45
C LEU A 18 -12.74 -11.40 0.02
N ALA A 19 -13.40 -12.49 0.44
CA ALA A 19 -12.98 -13.40 1.52
C ALA A 19 -12.67 -12.83 2.93
N GLY A 20 -13.68 -12.31 3.63
CA GLY A 20 -13.59 -12.07 5.10
C GLY A 20 -14.94 -11.85 5.76
N GLY A 21 -15.64 -10.79 5.35
CA GLY A 21 -17.00 -10.46 5.76
C GLY A 21 -17.56 -9.35 4.86
N CYS A 22 -18.88 -9.25 4.75
CA CYS A 22 -19.52 -8.12 4.07
C CYS A 22 -19.95 -7.11 5.12
N PHE A 23 -19.32 -5.94 5.12
CA PHE A 23 -19.70 -4.80 5.95
C PHE A 23 -20.24 -3.68 5.07
N LEU A 24 -21.51 -3.33 5.29
CA LEU A 24 -22.14 -2.19 4.64
C LEU A 24 -22.43 -1.12 5.67
N ILE A 25 -21.94 0.10 5.44
CA ILE A 25 -22.25 1.28 6.24
C ILE A 25 -23.31 2.11 5.51
N PHE A 26 -24.39 2.44 6.22
CA PHE A 26 -25.48 3.28 5.74
C PHE A 26 -25.47 4.60 6.51
N GLY A 27 -24.93 5.65 5.90
CA GLY A 27 -24.74 6.95 6.57
C GLY A 27 -23.78 6.85 7.76
N ASP A 28 -23.83 7.81 8.69
CA ASP A 28 -22.79 7.95 9.71
C ASP A 28 -22.92 6.98 10.90
N SER A 29 -24.01 6.22 11.02
CA SER A 29 -24.34 5.53 12.29
C SER A 29 -24.88 4.11 12.18
N LEU A 30 -25.27 3.63 10.99
CA LEU A 30 -25.86 2.30 10.83
C LEU A 30 -24.90 1.39 10.06
N GLY A 31 -24.63 0.22 10.62
CA GLY A 31 -23.82 -0.83 10.00
C GLY A 31 -24.59 -2.14 9.89
N LEU A 32 -24.34 -2.87 8.80
CA LEU A 32 -24.74 -4.25 8.64
C LEU A 32 -23.49 -5.12 8.57
N ALA A 33 -23.29 -5.98 9.58
CA ALA A 33 -22.35 -7.09 9.52
C ALA A 33 -23.03 -8.31 8.90
N ALA A 34 -22.40 -8.92 7.91
CA ALA A 34 -22.78 -10.25 7.45
C ALA A 34 -21.54 -11.10 7.17
N TYR A 35 -21.45 -12.26 7.81
CA TYR A 35 -20.43 -13.27 7.53
C TYR A 35 -21.02 -14.67 7.70
N ALA A 36 -20.46 -15.64 6.99
CA ALA A 36 -20.93 -17.02 7.01
C ALA A 36 -20.54 -17.75 8.32
N ASN A 37 -21.27 -18.83 8.65
CA ASN A 37 -21.00 -19.69 9.81
C ASN A 37 -21.01 -18.96 11.17
N ALA A 38 -21.89 -17.97 11.32
CA ALA A 38 -22.02 -17.17 12.55
C ALA A 38 -22.13 -18.01 13.84
N ASP A 39 -22.74 -19.19 13.74
CA ASP A 39 -22.93 -20.16 14.81
C ASP A 39 -21.63 -20.81 15.33
N LYS A 40 -20.55 -20.76 14.55
CA LYS A 40 -19.25 -21.32 14.94
C LYS A 40 -18.36 -20.36 15.71
N TYR A 41 -18.69 -19.07 15.71
CA TYR A 41 -17.87 -18.06 16.34
C TYR A 41 -18.08 -17.99 17.85
N THR A 42 -16.97 -17.86 18.58
CA THR A 42 -16.91 -17.63 20.03
C THR A 42 -16.88 -16.13 20.32
N VAL A 43 -17.43 -15.71 21.46
CA VAL A 43 -17.55 -14.30 21.86
C VAL A 43 -16.36 -13.86 22.72
N GLY A 44 -15.73 -12.74 22.34
CA GLY A 44 -14.79 -12.02 23.18
C GLY A 44 -13.45 -12.70 23.40
N ASP A 45 -12.75 -12.21 24.43
CA ASP A 45 -11.37 -12.55 24.78
C ASP A 45 -11.08 -14.05 24.82
N ALA A 46 -9.88 -14.43 24.40
CA ALA A 46 -9.47 -15.83 24.35
C ALA A 46 -7.95 -16.02 24.38
N ASP A 47 -7.52 -17.16 24.93
CA ASP A 47 -6.17 -17.69 24.79
C ASP A 47 -6.20 -18.95 23.92
N ILE A 48 -5.52 -18.90 22.79
CA ILE A 48 -5.51 -19.94 21.76
C ILE A 48 -4.15 -20.64 21.78
N SER A 49 -4.13 -21.88 22.26
CA SER A 49 -2.92 -22.72 22.31
C SER A 49 -2.72 -23.61 21.09
N SER A 50 -3.74 -23.69 20.21
CA SER A 50 -3.66 -24.46 18.96
C SER A 50 -2.84 -23.71 17.91
N ALA A 51 -2.19 -24.45 17.02
CA ALA A 51 -1.37 -23.86 15.96
C ALA A 51 -2.23 -23.05 14.97
N VAL A 52 -1.77 -21.86 14.64
CA VAL A 52 -2.39 -20.96 13.66
C VAL A 52 -1.39 -20.70 12.54
N GLU A 53 -1.79 -20.95 11.30
CA GLU A 53 -0.99 -20.68 10.10
C GLU A 53 -1.55 -19.49 9.30
N ASN A 54 -2.83 -19.16 9.47
CA ASN A 54 -3.46 -18.04 8.78
C ASN A 54 -4.25 -17.17 9.77
N LEU A 55 -4.18 -15.85 9.59
CA LEU A 55 -4.90 -14.87 10.42
C LEU A 55 -5.77 -14.00 9.52
N GLU A 56 -7.06 -13.95 9.82
CA GLU A 56 -8.03 -13.10 9.12
C GLU A 56 -8.76 -12.22 10.12
N ILE A 57 -8.72 -10.91 9.90
CA ILE A 57 -9.31 -9.92 10.79
C ILE A 57 -10.20 -8.99 9.97
N ASP A 58 -11.49 -8.99 10.26
CA ASP A 58 -12.46 -8.02 9.77
C ASP A 58 -12.80 -7.05 10.90
N TRP A 59 -12.28 -5.83 10.81
CA TRP A 59 -12.51 -4.76 11.77
C TRP A 59 -13.28 -3.61 11.14
N ILE A 60 -13.89 -2.75 11.95
CA ILE A 60 -14.64 -1.61 11.41
C ILE A 60 -14.10 -0.30 11.93
N SER A 61 -14.00 -0.14 13.24
CA SER A 61 -13.73 1.17 13.83
C SER A 61 -12.87 1.06 15.08
N GLY A 62 -11.96 2.00 15.26
CA GLY A 62 -10.97 2.03 16.33
C GLY A 62 -9.62 1.56 15.80
N LYS A 63 -9.11 0.42 16.28
CA LYS A 63 -7.75 -0.02 15.97
C LYS A 63 -7.61 -1.55 15.97
N VAL A 64 -6.83 -2.09 15.04
CA VAL A 64 -6.22 -3.42 15.11
C VAL A 64 -4.77 -3.25 15.55
N ASN A 65 -4.44 -3.78 16.72
CA ASN A 65 -3.13 -3.65 17.35
C ASN A 65 -2.49 -5.04 17.49
N ILE A 66 -1.42 -5.29 16.75
CA ILE A 66 -0.60 -6.48 16.91
C ILE A 66 0.47 -6.20 17.96
N GLN A 67 0.68 -7.13 18.88
CA GLN A 67 1.77 -7.08 19.86
C GLN A 67 2.37 -8.48 20.06
N TYR A 68 3.52 -8.55 20.73
CA TYR A 68 4.24 -9.81 20.96
C TYR A 68 4.44 -10.12 22.44
N HIS A 69 4.60 -11.39 22.76
CA HIS A 69 4.93 -11.86 24.10
C HIS A 69 5.75 -13.16 24.07
N ALA A 70 6.45 -13.44 25.17
CA ALA A 70 7.31 -14.62 25.33
C ALA A 70 6.56 -15.96 25.54
N GLY A 71 5.22 -15.96 25.43
CA GLY A 71 4.40 -17.17 25.56
C GLY A 71 4.34 -17.97 24.26
N SER A 72 3.54 -19.03 24.23
CA SER A 72 3.42 -19.93 23.06
C SER A 72 2.07 -19.92 22.35
N GLY A 73 1.04 -19.30 22.96
CA GLY A 73 -0.30 -19.18 22.38
C GLY A 73 -0.57 -17.78 21.86
N ILE A 74 -1.68 -17.60 21.14
CA ILE A 74 -2.18 -16.29 20.73
C ILE A 74 -3.22 -15.84 21.76
N SER A 75 -3.13 -14.59 22.22
CA SER A 75 -4.13 -14.00 23.11
C SER A 75 -4.89 -12.88 22.41
N LEU A 76 -6.21 -12.90 22.53
CA LEU A 76 -7.12 -11.91 21.94
C LEU A 76 -7.79 -11.12 23.05
N SER A 77 -7.81 -9.80 22.93
CA SER A 77 -8.55 -8.92 23.84
C SER A 77 -9.13 -7.70 23.13
N GLU A 78 -10.18 -7.14 23.71
CA GLU A 78 -10.83 -5.94 23.22
C GLU A 78 -10.97 -4.86 24.31
N THR A 79 -10.74 -3.61 23.92
CA THR A 79 -11.18 -2.44 24.68
C THR A 79 -12.04 -1.55 23.81
N ALA A 80 -12.90 -0.73 24.43
CA ALA A 80 -13.80 0.17 23.71
C ALA A 80 -13.93 1.51 24.44
N ASN A 81 -14.30 2.56 23.69
CA ASN A 81 -14.55 3.89 24.23
C ASN A 81 -15.84 4.02 25.05
N ARG A 82 -16.63 2.95 25.14
CA ARG A 82 -17.85 2.83 25.95
C ARG A 82 -18.11 1.36 26.30
N ASN A 83 -19.08 1.12 27.17
CA ASN A 83 -19.57 -0.23 27.43
C ASN A 83 -20.11 -0.85 26.13
N VAL A 84 -19.70 -2.10 25.89
CA VAL A 84 -20.13 -2.93 24.75
C VAL A 84 -21.14 -3.97 25.23
N SER A 85 -22.25 -4.09 24.51
CA SER A 85 -23.19 -5.19 24.68
C SER A 85 -22.59 -6.51 24.17
N GLU A 86 -23.18 -7.64 24.54
CA GLU A 86 -22.73 -8.95 24.07
C GLU A 86 -22.61 -9.04 22.55
N ASP A 87 -23.56 -8.46 21.81
CA ASP A 87 -23.56 -8.49 20.35
C ASP A 87 -22.54 -7.54 19.71
N GLU A 88 -22.06 -6.55 20.45
CA GLU A 88 -21.04 -5.59 19.99
C GLU A 88 -19.61 -6.08 20.26
N LYS A 89 -19.41 -7.06 21.15
CA LYS A 89 -18.09 -7.67 21.37
C LYS A 89 -17.59 -8.35 20.10
N PHE A 90 -16.27 -8.39 19.90
CA PHE A 90 -15.71 -9.16 18.80
C PHE A 90 -16.06 -10.65 18.89
N ARG A 91 -15.92 -11.32 17.75
CA ARG A 91 -16.19 -12.73 17.58
C ARG A 91 -14.96 -13.39 16.95
N TRP A 92 -14.61 -14.60 17.35
CA TRP A 92 -13.51 -15.32 16.72
C TRP A 92 -13.83 -16.80 16.47
N TRP A 93 -13.20 -17.40 15.46
CA TRP A 93 -13.33 -18.82 15.15
C TRP A 93 -11.99 -19.35 14.62
N LEU A 94 -11.50 -20.42 15.23
CA LEU A 94 -10.37 -21.19 14.68
C LEU A 94 -10.91 -22.32 13.78
N ASP A 95 -10.82 -22.13 12.47
CA ASP A 95 -11.21 -23.09 11.44
C ASP A 95 -9.97 -23.87 10.97
N GLY A 96 -9.72 -25.04 11.56
CA GLY A 96 -8.50 -25.79 11.33
C GLY A 96 -7.27 -25.03 11.85
N LYS A 97 -6.56 -24.35 10.95
CA LYS A 97 -5.38 -23.50 11.26
C LYS A 97 -5.58 -22.03 10.87
N THR A 98 -6.79 -21.64 10.50
CA THR A 98 -7.12 -20.26 10.15
C THR A 98 -7.91 -19.62 11.30
N LEU A 99 -7.31 -18.62 11.93
CA LEU A 99 -7.96 -17.83 12.97
C LEU A 99 -8.69 -16.66 12.31
N ARG A 100 -10.01 -16.63 12.47
CA ARG A 100 -10.89 -15.58 11.94
C ARG A 100 -11.38 -14.71 13.08
N ILE A 101 -11.34 -13.39 12.92
CA ILE A 101 -11.79 -12.42 13.91
C ILE A 101 -12.73 -11.43 13.24
N GLN A 102 -13.90 -11.22 13.82
CA GLN A 102 -14.96 -10.35 13.31
C GLN A 102 -15.27 -9.26 14.34
N PHE A 103 -15.50 -8.04 13.87
CA PHE A 103 -15.80 -6.90 14.72
C PHE A 103 -16.97 -7.13 15.67
N ALA A 104 -18.07 -7.75 15.24
CA ALA A 104 -19.28 -7.90 16.06
C ALA A 104 -20.13 -9.09 15.57
N ALA A 105 -21.28 -9.33 16.21
CA ALA A 105 -22.28 -10.28 15.71
C ALA A 105 -22.81 -9.87 14.31
N PRO A 106 -23.20 -10.83 13.45
CA PRO A 106 -23.64 -10.56 12.08
C PRO A 106 -25.10 -10.11 12.05
N LYS A 107 -25.33 -8.84 12.39
CA LYS A 107 -26.66 -8.22 12.39
C LYS A 107 -26.57 -6.74 12.03
N LEU A 108 -27.74 -6.11 11.93
CA LEU A 108 -27.84 -4.66 11.87
C LEU A 108 -27.58 -4.09 13.27
N PHE A 109 -26.66 -3.13 13.37
CA PHE A 109 -26.41 -2.42 14.63
C PHE A 109 -26.13 -0.94 14.40
N SER A 110 -26.40 -0.16 15.43
CA SER A 110 -26.01 1.24 15.48
C SER A 110 -24.62 1.33 16.07
N PHE A 111 -23.68 1.97 15.38
CA PHE A 111 -22.34 2.19 15.90
C PHE A 111 -22.39 3.10 17.14
N ASN A 112 -23.22 4.15 17.12
CA ASN A 112 -23.28 5.15 18.19
C ASN A 112 -21.88 5.59 18.65
N ASN A 113 -21.02 5.94 17.69
CA ASN A 113 -19.61 6.30 17.88
C ASN A 113 -18.76 5.21 18.60
N LEU A 114 -19.06 3.93 18.38
CA LEU A 114 -18.31 2.82 18.96
C LEU A 114 -16.94 2.71 18.30
N GLN A 115 -15.89 2.93 19.10
CA GLN A 115 -14.50 2.74 18.71
C GLN A 115 -13.94 1.60 19.55
N LYS A 116 -13.40 0.58 18.89
CA LYS A 116 -12.86 -0.61 19.57
C LYS A 116 -11.42 -0.87 19.16
N THR A 117 -10.59 -1.22 20.14
CA THR A 117 -9.23 -1.68 19.89
C THR A 117 -9.18 -3.19 20.07
N LEU A 118 -9.00 -3.93 18.97
CA LEU A 118 -8.62 -5.32 18.99
C LEU A 118 -7.12 -5.41 19.26
N THR A 119 -6.72 -6.12 20.30
CA THR A 119 -5.32 -6.46 20.55
C THR A 119 -5.10 -7.95 20.31
N VAL A 120 -4.25 -8.27 19.33
CA VAL A 120 -3.79 -9.63 19.05
C VAL A 120 -2.37 -9.76 19.55
N SER A 121 -2.20 -10.49 20.66
CA SER A 121 -0.90 -10.79 21.24
C SER A 121 -0.40 -12.10 20.64
N LEU A 122 0.72 -12.03 19.92
CA LEU A 122 1.32 -13.13 19.22
C LEU A 122 2.55 -13.67 19.97
N PRO A 123 2.82 -14.97 19.91
CA PRO A 123 4.07 -15.51 20.42
C PRO A 123 5.24 -15.01 19.56
N GLU A 124 6.36 -14.68 20.19
CA GLU A 124 7.59 -14.27 19.49
C GLU A 124 8.04 -15.33 18.47
N GLY A 125 8.44 -14.89 17.28
CA GLY A 125 8.94 -15.77 16.22
C GLY A 125 7.85 -16.55 15.46
N ILE A 126 6.56 -16.29 15.70
CA ILE A 126 5.50 -16.86 14.86
C ILE A 126 5.66 -16.43 13.40
N VAL A 127 5.42 -17.38 12.49
CA VAL A 127 5.44 -17.14 11.04
C VAL A 127 4.13 -17.62 10.46
N PHE A 128 3.43 -16.74 9.76
CA PHE A 128 2.19 -17.06 9.08
C PHE A 128 2.43 -17.50 7.64
N LYS A 129 1.52 -18.30 7.10
CA LYS A 129 1.41 -18.49 5.64
C LYS A 129 0.65 -17.32 5.03
N SER A 130 -0.45 -16.90 5.65
CA SER A 130 -1.24 -15.79 5.15
C SER A 130 -1.81 -14.95 6.29
N VAL A 131 -1.76 -13.63 6.13
CA VAL A 131 -2.46 -12.70 7.02
C VAL A 131 -3.29 -11.74 6.16
N ASN A 132 -4.57 -11.63 6.48
CA ASN A 132 -5.49 -10.66 5.89
C ASN A 132 -6.09 -9.79 7.01
N ILE A 133 -5.88 -8.48 6.94
CA ILE A 133 -6.51 -7.53 7.86
C ILE A 133 -7.27 -6.51 7.03
N GLU A 134 -8.59 -6.53 7.18
CA GLU A 134 -9.50 -5.62 6.52
C GLU A 134 -10.15 -4.72 7.56
N THR A 135 -10.14 -3.41 7.31
CA THR A 135 -10.80 -2.43 8.16
C THR A 135 -11.68 -1.49 7.35
N THR A 136 -12.67 -0.85 7.97
CA THR A 136 -13.35 0.29 7.33
C THR A 136 -12.70 1.60 7.71
N SER A 137 -12.64 1.89 9.01
CA SER A 137 -12.10 3.14 9.58
C SER A 137 -11.22 2.87 10.79
N GLY A 138 -10.80 1.61 10.98
CA GLY A 138 -9.91 1.23 12.08
C GLY A 138 -8.45 1.26 11.63
N ASP A 139 -7.59 1.89 12.40
CA ASP A 139 -6.15 1.91 12.10
C ASP A 139 -5.55 0.52 12.28
N ILE A 140 -4.59 0.17 11.42
CA ILE A 140 -3.83 -1.06 11.49
C ILE A 140 -2.43 -0.73 12.01
N SER A 141 -2.02 -1.36 13.12
CA SER A 141 -0.70 -1.16 13.73
C SER A 141 -0.02 -2.50 13.95
N VAL A 142 1.05 -2.72 13.18
CA VAL A 142 1.82 -3.96 13.14
C VAL A 142 3.29 -3.63 13.41
N PRO A 143 3.78 -3.76 14.66
CA PRO A 143 5.16 -3.38 15.01
C PRO A 143 6.22 -4.33 14.43
N ALA A 144 5.82 -5.55 14.08
CA ALA A 144 6.58 -6.55 13.34
C ALA A 144 5.59 -7.61 12.86
N MET A 145 5.82 -8.28 11.73
CA MET A 145 5.07 -9.47 11.30
C MET A 145 5.82 -10.24 10.21
N THR A 146 5.86 -11.57 10.32
CA THR A 146 6.44 -12.44 9.29
C THR A 146 5.36 -13.31 8.68
N ALA A 147 5.17 -13.23 7.36
CA ALA A 147 4.16 -13.99 6.63
C ALA A 147 4.61 -14.30 5.18
N ASP A 148 4.17 -15.39 4.57
CA ASP A 148 4.40 -15.57 3.12
C ASP A 148 3.56 -14.58 2.29
N GLU A 149 2.28 -14.46 2.62
CA GLU A 149 1.31 -13.57 1.97
C GLU A 149 0.72 -12.60 3.00
N LEU A 150 0.78 -11.30 2.74
CA LEU A 150 0.25 -10.27 3.62
C LEU A 150 -0.69 -9.33 2.87
N ARG A 151 -1.91 -9.17 3.38
CA ARG A 151 -2.94 -8.28 2.85
C ARG A 151 -3.42 -7.30 3.91
N PHE A 152 -3.41 -6.02 3.56
CA PHE A 152 -4.01 -4.94 4.35
C PHE A 152 -5.00 -4.16 3.48
N ASP A 153 -6.27 -4.13 3.86
CA ASP A 153 -7.25 -3.28 3.20
C ASP A 153 -7.92 -2.36 4.19
N THR A 154 -8.10 -1.10 3.80
CA THR A 154 -8.87 -0.15 4.58
C THR A 154 -9.64 0.82 3.70
N THR A 155 -10.72 1.40 4.23
CA THR A 155 -11.33 2.55 3.57
C THR A 155 -10.65 3.84 4.04
N SER A 156 -10.53 4.04 5.35
CA SER A 156 -10.08 5.32 5.92
C SER A 156 -9.17 5.21 7.14
N GLY A 157 -8.87 4.01 7.64
CA GLY A 157 -7.90 3.84 8.72
C GLY A 157 -6.48 3.90 8.17
N ASP A 158 -5.53 4.34 9.00
CA ASP A 158 -4.12 4.36 8.59
C ASP A 158 -3.48 2.98 8.76
N VAL A 159 -2.52 2.63 7.92
CA VAL A 159 -1.74 1.39 8.01
C VAL A 159 -0.31 1.73 8.39
N ASN A 160 0.12 1.26 9.56
CA ASN A 160 1.49 1.41 10.05
C ASN A 160 2.07 0.02 10.32
N ALA A 161 2.97 -0.46 9.46
CA ALA A 161 3.42 -1.85 9.50
C ALA A 161 4.93 -2.03 9.28
N VAL A 162 5.56 -2.84 10.13
CA VAL A 162 6.90 -3.41 9.89
C VAL A 162 6.72 -4.90 9.60
N ILE A 163 7.25 -5.36 8.47
CA ILE A 163 6.92 -6.66 7.91
C ILE A 163 8.14 -7.39 7.33
N THR A 164 8.03 -8.71 7.28
CA THR A 164 8.92 -9.62 6.54
C THR A 164 8.00 -10.53 5.73
N ALA A 165 7.66 -10.10 4.51
CA ALA A 165 6.76 -10.84 3.63
C ALA A 165 7.37 -11.19 2.28
N LYS A 166 6.92 -12.31 1.69
CA LYS A 166 7.25 -12.61 0.28
C LYS A 166 6.37 -11.81 -0.66
N ASN A 167 5.09 -11.63 -0.32
CA ASN A 167 4.19 -10.78 -1.08
C ASN A 167 3.36 -9.88 -0.17
N LEU A 168 3.19 -8.65 -0.62
CA LEU A 168 2.40 -7.62 0.03
C LEU A 168 1.33 -7.12 -0.94
N ASN A 169 0.09 -7.07 -0.47
CA ASN A 169 -1.00 -6.35 -1.10
C ASN A 169 -1.59 -5.37 -0.09
N ALA A 170 -1.53 -4.06 -0.35
CA ALA A 170 -2.07 -3.07 0.57
C ALA A 170 -2.93 -2.06 -0.19
N SER A 171 -4.17 -1.84 0.25
CA SER A 171 -5.05 -0.86 -0.39
C SER A 171 -5.80 0.02 0.60
N SER A 172 -5.96 1.28 0.23
CA SER A 172 -6.69 2.28 1.01
C SER A 172 -7.56 3.14 0.10
N THR A 173 -8.68 3.68 0.61
CA THR A 173 -9.33 4.81 -0.08
C THR A 173 -8.71 6.13 0.34
N SER A 174 -8.63 6.39 1.65
CA SER A 174 -8.21 7.70 2.17
C SER A 174 -7.23 7.68 3.34
N GLY A 175 -7.01 6.53 3.99
CA GLY A 175 -6.01 6.39 5.04
C GLY A 175 -4.60 6.29 4.47
N ASP A 176 -3.61 6.82 5.20
CA ASP A 176 -2.21 6.78 4.82
C ASP A 176 -1.62 5.39 5.10
N MET A 177 -0.68 4.96 4.27
CA MET A 177 0.03 3.69 4.42
C MET A 177 1.52 3.92 4.58
N GLU A 178 2.07 3.55 5.72
CA GLU A 178 3.50 3.56 6.01
C GLU A 178 3.95 2.12 6.31
N ILE A 179 4.72 1.54 5.38
CA ILE A 179 5.14 0.14 5.44
C ILE A 179 6.66 0.04 5.30
N LEU A 180 7.28 -0.62 6.28
CA LEU A 180 8.69 -0.99 6.29
C LEU A 180 8.82 -2.51 6.10
N GLN A 181 9.42 -2.92 4.99
CA GLN A 181 9.70 -4.31 4.65
C GLN A 181 11.20 -4.59 4.87
N ASP A 182 11.52 -5.29 5.97
CA ASP A 182 12.91 -5.47 6.45
C ASP A 182 13.65 -6.64 5.76
N SER A 183 13.18 -7.05 4.59
CA SER A 183 13.76 -8.16 3.81
C SER A 183 13.43 -8.04 2.32
N ASP A 184 14.03 -8.89 1.49
CA ASP A 184 13.70 -8.98 0.07
C ASP A 184 12.22 -9.37 -0.12
N ILE A 185 11.53 -8.68 -1.03
CA ILE A 185 10.13 -8.97 -1.38
C ILE A 185 9.98 -9.43 -2.82
N ARG A 186 9.19 -10.48 -3.06
CA ARG A 186 8.93 -10.96 -4.43
C ARG A 186 7.98 -10.01 -5.15
N SER A 187 6.91 -9.61 -4.49
CA SER A 187 5.90 -8.74 -5.09
C SER A 187 5.28 -7.81 -4.05
N ALA A 188 5.25 -6.52 -4.34
CA ALA A 188 4.47 -5.55 -3.58
C ALA A 188 3.48 -4.84 -4.51
N ILE A 189 2.21 -4.86 -4.15
CA ILE A 189 1.14 -4.14 -4.86
C ILE A 189 0.46 -3.22 -3.86
N LEU A 190 0.57 -1.90 -4.07
CA LEU A 190 -0.01 -0.90 -3.17
C LEU A 190 -0.88 0.09 -3.93
N GLY A 191 -2.05 0.41 -3.40
CA GLY A 191 -3.02 1.27 -4.07
C GLY A 191 -3.74 2.23 -3.13
N SER A 192 -3.91 3.48 -3.56
CA SER A 192 -4.68 4.48 -2.81
C SER A 192 -5.50 5.39 -3.73
N THR A 193 -6.63 5.92 -3.22
CA THR A 193 -7.31 7.01 -3.92
C THR A 193 -6.75 8.36 -3.47
N SER A 194 -6.71 8.64 -2.16
CA SER A 194 -6.27 9.94 -1.63
C SER A 194 -5.27 9.89 -0.48
N GLY A 195 -5.11 8.75 0.20
CA GLY A 195 -4.07 8.57 1.22
C GLY A 195 -2.69 8.43 0.59
N ASN A 196 -1.66 8.93 1.27
CA ASN A 196 -0.27 8.77 0.86
C ASN A 196 0.20 7.32 1.05
N ILE A 197 1.11 6.86 0.20
CA ILE A 197 1.74 5.54 0.30
C ILE A 197 3.24 5.73 0.45
N THR A 198 3.79 5.22 1.55
CA THR A 198 5.23 5.15 1.81
C THR A 198 5.64 3.70 1.97
N LEU A 199 6.51 3.21 1.08
CA LEU A 199 7.14 1.90 1.17
C LEU A 199 8.65 2.05 1.29
N SER A 200 9.23 1.46 2.32
CA SER A 200 10.67 1.24 2.44
C SER A 200 10.95 -0.26 2.40
N ALA A 201 11.84 -0.72 1.53
CA ALA A 201 12.23 -2.13 1.47
C ALA A 201 13.72 -2.34 1.19
N VAL A 202 14.20 -3.56 1.43
CA VAL A 202 15.59 -3.94 1.12
C VAL A 202 15.77 -4.06 -0.40
N SER A 203 15.15 -5.06 -1.01
CA SER A 203 15.17 -5.28 -2.47
C SER A 203 13.84 -5.88 -2.92
N ALA A 204 13.55 -5.86 -4.22
CA ALA A 204 12.31 -6.44 -4.74
C ALA A 204 12.43 -7.07 -6.12
N GLU A 205 11.65 -8.12 -6.40
CA GLU A 205 11.49 -8.53 -7.80
C GLU A 205 10.50 -7.63 -8.54
N ASN A 206 9.34 -7.35 -7.94
CA ASN A 206 8.30 -6.55 -8.57
C ASN A 206 7.64 -5.61 -7.55
N ILE A 207 7.51 -4.34 -7.90
CA ILE A 207 6.72 -3.35 -7.15
C ILE A 207 5.79 -2.63 -8.11
N ASP A 208 4.51 -2.55 -7.73
CA ASP A 208 3.48 -1.76 -8.40
C ASP A 208 2.79 -0.88 -7.35
N MET A 209 2.93 0.44 -7.47
CA MET A 209 2.31 1.41 -6.57
C MET A 209 1.45 2.39 -7.38
N LYS A 210 0.17 2.53 -7.01
CA LYS A 210 -0.77 3.40 -7.70
C LYS A 210 -1.48 4.38 -6.78
N SER A 211 -1.67 5.60 -7.25
CA SER A 211 -2.46 6.61 -6.54
C SER A 211 -3.26 7.51 -7.48
N THR A 212 -4.44 7.97 -7.04
CA THR A 212 -5.13 9.07 -7.75
C THR A 212 -4.61 10.43 -7.29
N SER A 213 -4.62 10.70 -5.98
CA SER A 213 -4.32 12.03 -5.43
C SER A 213 -3.32 12.03 -4.26
N GLY A 214 -3.09 10.88 -3.61
CA GLY A 214 -2.08 10.76 -2.56
C GLY A 214 -0.68 10.65 -3.15
N ASN A 215 0.34 11.07 -2.40
CA ASN A 215 1.72 10.96 -2.85
C ASN A 215 2.22 9.51 -2.75
N LEU A 216 3.11 9.13 -3.67
CA LEU A 216 3.84 7.86 -3.63
C LEU A 216 5.28 8.14 -3.22
N SER A 217 5.75 7.47 -2.17
CA SER A 217 7.13 7.54 -1.69
C SER A 217 7.71 6.13 -1.60
N LEU A 218 8.80 5.87 -2.31
CA LEU A 218 9.48 4.58 -2.33
C LEU A 218 10.97 4.76 -2.00
N THR A 219 11.46 3.94 -1.08
CA THR A 219 12.90 3.83 -0.78
C THR A 219 13.34 2.37 -0.87
N LEU A 220 14.32 2.09 -1.73
CA LEU A 220 14.94 0.77 -1.87
C LEU A 220 16.46 0.86 -1.68
N SER A 221 16.97 0.10 -0.72
CA SER A 221 18.41 0.06 -0.42
C SER A 221 19.20 -0.91 -1.32
N GLY A 222 18.52 -1.80 -2.02
CA GLY A 222 19.06 -2.76 -2.97
C GLY A 222 18.30 -2.75 -4.31
N ASP A 223 18.40 -3.85 -5.04
CA ASP A 223 17.95 -3.93 -6.44
C ASP A 223 16.44 -4.11 -6.57
N VAL A 224 15.85 -3.55 -7.64
CA VAL A 224 14.51 -3.91 -8.11
C VAL A 224 14.52 -4.38 -9.56
N LYS A 225 13.92 -5.56 -9.84
CA LYS A 225 13.85 -6.05 -11.23
C LYS A 225 12.80 -5.31 -12.06
N LYS A 226 11.62 -5.08 -11.50
CA LYS A 226 10.52 -4.36 -12.17
C LYS A 226 9.82 -3.43 -11.21
N LEU A 227 9.78 -2.16 -11.58
CA LEU A 227 9.15 -1.11 -10.81
C LEU A 227 8.13 -0.36 -11.66
N HIS A 228 6.92 -0.17 -11.14
CA HIS A 228 5.90 0.69 -11.71
C HIS A 228 5.31 1.61 -10.62
N LEU A 229 5.41 2.92 -10.81
CA LEU A 229 4.71 3.92 -9.98
C LEU A 229 3.82 4.77 -10.87
N ASP A 230 2.52 4.82 -10.58
CA ASP A 230 1.53 5.55 -11.36
C ASP A 230 0.72 6.49 -10.46
N SER A 231 0.72 7.78 -10.81
CA SER A 231 -0.04 8.81 -10.12
C SER A 231 -0.84 9.70 -11.06
N THR A 232 -2.10 9.98 -10.74
CA THR A 232 -2.85 11.02 -11.49
C THR A 232 -2.43 12.44 -11.06
N SER A 233 -2.39 12.72 -9.76
CA SER A 233 -2.15 14.10 -9.24
C SER A 233 -1.21 14.18 -8.03
N GLY A 234 -0.94 13.07 -7.35
CA GLY A 234 0.04 13.02 -6.25
C GLY A 234 1.47 13.06 -6.78
N ALA A 235 2.40 13.58 -6.01
CA ALA A 235 3.81 13.52 -6.33
C ALA A 235 4.35 12.08 -6.22
N ILE A 236 5.34 11.77 -7.05
CA ILE A 236 6.11 10.54 -6.98
C ILE A 236 7.52 10.88 -6.49
N LEU A 237 7.93 10.23 -5.40
CA LEU A 237 9.27 10.30 -4.84
C LEU A 237 9.86 8.90 -4.79
N ALA A 238 11.00 8.69 -5.43
CA ALA A 238 11.68 7.41 -5.42
C ALA A 238 13.18 7.59 -5.15
N ASP A 239 13.71 6.86 -4.17
CA ASP A 239 15.13 6.76 -3.86
C ASP A 239 15.55 5.29 -3.97
N LEU A 240 16.32 4.97 -5.00
CA LEU A 240 16.55 3.60 -5.45
C LEU A 240 18.05 3.35 -5.60
N ALA A 241 18.54 2.26 -5.00
CA ALA A 241 19.91 1.82 -5.24
C ALA A 241 20.09 1.35 -6.69
N SER A 242 19.24 0.44 -7.17
CA SER A 242 19.36 -0.09 -8.54
C SER A 242 18.01 -0.54 -9.10
N ALA A 243 17.79 -0.34 -10.40
CA ALA A 243 16.60 -0.84 -11.10
C ALA A 243 16.90 -1.44 -12.48
N ASP A 244 16.46 -2.68 -12.73
CA ASP A 244 16.59 -3.27 -14.08
C ASP A 244 15.59 -2.61 -15.03
N LYS A 245 14.31 -2.57 -14.66
CA LYS A 245 13.26 -1.82 -15.36
C LYS A 245 12.45 -0.99 -14.37
N ALA A 246 12.40 0.32 -14.57
CA ALA A 246 11.55 1.23 -13.79
C ALA A 246 10.71 2.13 -14.70
N GLU A 247 9.42 2.22 -14.39
CA GLU A 247 8.41 2.96 -15.14
C GLU A 247 7.66 3.89 -14.18
N PHE A 248 7.63 5.18 -14.50
CA PHE A 248 7.03 6.21 -13.67
C PHE A 248 6.04 7.04 -14.50
N ASP A 249 4.77 6.98 -14.12
CA ASP A 249 3.68 7.68 -14.82
C ASP A 249 3.09 8.77 -13.94
N SER A 250 2.94 9.97 -14.51
CA SER A 250 2.24 11.06 -13.86
C SER A 250 1.39 11.89 -14.82
N THR A 251 0.12 12.13 -14.48
CA THR A 251 -0.66 13.13 -15.23
C THR A 251 -0.25 14.54 -14.82
N SER A 252 -0.36 14.89 -13.53
CA SER A 252 -0.10 16.26 -13.06
C SER A 252 0.81 16.39 -11.83
N GLY A 253 1.19 15.28 -11.19
CA GLY A 253 2.13 15.29 -10.07
C GLY A 253 3.58 15.40 -10.52
N ASN A 254 4.43 15.98 -9.68
CA ASN A 254 5.87 16.03 -9.94
C ASN A 254 6.52 14.68 -9.67
N MET A 255 7.55 14.34 -10.46
CA MET A 255 8.36 13.13 -10.27
C MET A 255 9.76 13.52 -9.80
N ASN A 256 10.18 13.00 -8.65
CA ASN A 256 11.51 13.18 -8.09
C ASN A 256 12.14 11.79 -7.91
N VAL A 257 13.03 11.40 -8.81
CA VAL A 257 13.63 10.07 -8.83
C VAL A 257 15.14 10.18 -8.64
N THR A 258 15.66 9.50 -7.63
CA THR A 258 17.09 9.32 -7.37
C THR A 258 17.44 7.86 -7.60
N LEU A 259 18.43 7.60 -8.44
CA LEU A 259 18.90 6.26 -8.79
C LEU A 259 20.42 6.21 -8.70
N GLN A 260 20.98 5.16 -8.10
CA GLN A 260 22.44 4.94 -8.12
C GLN A 260 22.88 4.06 -9.30
N SER A 261 21.97 3.25 -9.86
CA SER A 261 22.18 2.46 -11.08
C SER A 261 20.84 2.12 -11.74
N PHE A 262 20.82 1.97 -13.07
CA PHE A 262 19.64 1.49 -13.79
C PHE A 262 20.00 0.89 -15.15
N SER A 263 19.13 0.03 -15.69
CA SER A 263 19.26 -0.47 -17.07
C SER A 263 18.22 0.13 -18.03
N ASP A 264 16.95 0.14 -17.66
CA ASP A 264 15.84 0.73 -18.43
C ASP A 264 14.97 1.59 -17.50
N LEU A 265 14.93 2.89 -17.79
CA LEU A 265 14.18 3.88 -17.04
C LEU A 265 13.23 4.63 -17.98
N ASP A 266 11.95 4.58 -17.68
CA ASP A 266 10.86 5.20 -18.45
C ASP A 266 10.10 6.18 -17.56
N LEU A 267 9.93 7.43 -18.01
CA LEU A 267 9.20 8.46 -17.29
C LEU A 267 8.23 9.20 -18.20
N ASP A 268 6.95 9.11 -17.90
CA ASP A 268 5.89 9.71 -18.69
C ASP A 268 5.12 10.75 -17.85
N ALA A 269 5.13 12.01 -18.30
CA ALA A 269 4.46 13.12 -17.63
C ALA A 269 3.58 13.95 -18.56
N THR A 270 2.32 14.20 -18.22
CA THR A 270 1.55 15.20 -19.00
C THR A 270 1.97 16.63 -18.65
N SER A 271 1.90 17.03 -17.38
CA SER A 271 2.19 18.43 -16.98
C SER A 271 3.06 18.63 -15.73
N GLY A 272 3.39 17.58 -14.98
CA GLY A 272 4.27 17.68 -13.81
C GLY A 272 5.74 17.82 -14.20
N ASP A 273 6.54 18.45 -13.33
CA ASP A 273 7.99 18.53 -13.52
C ASP A 273 8.66 17.19 -13.18
N ILE A 274 9.71 16.85 -13.95
CA ILE A 274 10.53 15.66 -13.75
C ILE A 274 11.91 16.09 -13.26
N THR A 275 12.31 15.61 -12.09
CA THR A 275 13.66 15.77 -11.56
C THR A 275 14.30 14.41 -11.36
N LEU A 276 15.43 14.19 -12.04
CA LEU A 276 16.24 12.97 -11.96
C LEU A 276 17.60 13.27 -11.33
N LYS A 277 18.03 12.45 -10.38
CA LYS A 277 19.41 12.39 -9.89
C LYS A 277 20.01 11.06 -10.29
N LEU A 278 20.97 11.10 -11.20
CA LEU A 278 21.53 9.92 -11.86
C LEU A 278 23.04 9.84 -11.62
N PRO A 279 23.63 8.62 -11.59
CA PRO A 279 25.06 8.46 -11.33
C PRO A 279 25.90 8.99 -12.50
N LYS A 280 27.17 9.35 -12.23
CA LYS A 280 28.15 9.72 -13.26
C LYS A 280 28.58 8.56 -14.18
N ALA A 281 28.44 7.33 -13.72
CA ALA A 281 28.83 6.13 -14.46
C ALA A 281 28.03 4.90 -13.97
N PRO A 282 27.71 3.93 -14.85
CA PRO A 282 27.94 3.95 -16.30
C PRO A 282 27.03 4.98 -17.01
N GLY A 283 27.23 5.15 -18.31
CA GLY A 283 26.49 6.14 -19.11
C GLY A 283 25.09 5.66 -19.52
N PHE A 284 24.34 6.53 -20.20
CA PHE A 284 23.01 6.22 -20.72
C PHE A 284 22.74 6.87 -22.07
N THR A 285 21.85 6.27 -22.84
CA THR A 285 21.19 6.91 -23.98
C THR A 285 19.87 7.50 -23.50
N LEU A 286 19.58 8.74 -23.91
CA LEU A 286 18.33 9.43 -23.62
C LEU A 286 17.52 9.57 -24.91
N ASP A 287 16.35 8.93 -24.93
CA ASP A 287 15.28 9.17 -25.89
C ASP A 287 14.31 10.18 -25.28
N LEU A 288 14.21 11.36 -25.88
CA LEU A 288 13.44 12.46 -25.35
C LEU A 288 12.30 12.79 -26.31
N ASP A 289 11.06 12.47 -25.91
CA ASP A 289 9.86 12.98 -26.57
C ASP A 289 9.32 14.19 -25.80
N SER A 290 10.01 15.32 -26.00
CA SER A 290 9.60 16.62 -25.47
C SER A 290 10.26 17.76 -26.23
N ARG A 291 9.91 19.00 -25.87
CA ARG A 291 10.61 20.18 -26.38
C ARG A 291 12.02 20.24 -25.76
N PRO A 292 13.10 20.30 -26.58
CA PRO A 292 14.45 20.36 -26.05
C PRO A 292 14.72 21.52 -25.08
N SER A 293 13.95 22.60 -25.18
CA SER A 293 14.03 23.75 -24.25
C SER A 293 13.57 23.43 -22.83
N HIS A 294 12.83 22.35 -22.62
CA HIS A 294 12.39 21.92 -21.29
C HIS A 294 13.46 21.08 -20.57
N LEU A 295 14.47 20.58 -21.30
CA LEU A 295 15.55 19.79 -20.72
C LEU A 295 16.66 20.70 -20.18
N ASN A 296 16.91 20.57 -18.88
CA ASN A 296 18.06 21.15 -18.20
C ASN A 296 18.89 20.04 -17.57
N SER A 297 20.08 19.78 -18.12
CA SER A 297 20.97 18.72 -17.66
C SER A 297 22.28 19.31 -17.12
N ALA A 298 22.67 18.90 -15.91
CA ALA A 298 24.00 19.13 -15.37
C ALA A 298 25.06 18.21 -16.00
N LEU A 299 24.63 17.09 -16.60
CA LEU A 299 25.49 16.14 -17.30
C LEU A 299 25.76 16.60 -18.74
N ALA A 300 27.00 16.41 -19.21
CA ALA A 300 27.41 16.76 -20.57
C ALA A 300 26.88 15.74 -21.58
N LEU A 301 25.71 16.03 -22.16
CA LEU A 301 25.04 15.16 -23.13
C LEU A 301 25.55 15.42 -24.56
N GLU A 302 25.96 14.36 -25.26
CA GLU A 302 26.27 14.39 -26.69
C GLU A 302 24.99 14.15 -27.50
N LYS A 303 24.66 15.05 -28.42
CA LYS A 303 23.46 14.92 -29.26
C LYS A 303 23.78 14.20 -30.56
N ASN A 304 23.04 13.14 -30.87
CA ASN A 304 23.11 12.41 -32.13
C ASN A 304 21.71 12.24 -32.75
N GLY A 305 21.38 13.12 -33.70
CA GLY A 305 20.03 13.17 -34.28
C GLY A 305 18.98 13.62 -33.25
N SER A 306 18.00 12.75 -32.99
CA SER A 306 16.95 12.96 -31.97
C SER A 306 17.33 12.46 -30.58
N LYS A 307 18.43 11.70 -30.44
CA LYS A 307 18.84 11.08 -29.18
C LYS A 307 20.00 11.83 -28.54
N TYR A 308 20.12 11.67 -27.23
CA TYR A 308 21.24 12.14 -26.44
C TYR A 308 22.01 10.96 -25.87
N THR A 309 23.29 11.13 -25.60
CA THR A 309 24.14 10.09 -25.00
C THR A 309 25.02 10.71 -23.94
N TYR A 310 25.15 10.03 -22.82
CA TYR A 310 26.06 10.32 -21.73
C TYR A 310 26.96 9.11 -21.50
N GLY A 311 28.25 9.33 -21.24
CA GLY A 311 29.21 8.27 -20.94
C GLY A 311 29.27 7.19 -22.03
N ASP A 312 29.16 5.92 -21.63
CA ASP A 312 29.19 4.77 -22.54
C ASP A 312 27.85 4.45 -23.22
N GLY A 313 26.77 5.14 -22.85
CA GLY A 313 25.44 4.90 -23.40
C GLY A 313 24.83 3.53 -23.08
N SER A 314 25.30 2.84 -22.05
CA SER A 314 24.89 1.45 -21.77
C SER A 314 23.46 1.32 -21.25
N ALA A 315 22.98 2.26 -20.43
CA ALA A 315 21.60 2.29 -19.96
C ALA A 315 20.65 3.00 -20.93
N CYS A 316 19.36 2.70 -20.83
CA CYS A 316 18.29 3.31 -21.59
C CYS A 316 17.45 4.22 -20.68
N LEU A 317 17.36 5.50 -21.04
CA LEU A 317 16.50 6.48 -20.41
C LEU A 317 15.50 7.00 -21.44
N ARG A 318 14.21 6.88 -21.16
CA ARG A 318 13.11 7.41 -21.96
C ARG A 318 12.33 8.41 -21.11
N ILE A 319 12.08 9.58 -21.68
CA ILE A 319 11.30 10.63 -21.03
C ILE A 319 10.30 11.21 -22.04
N GLU A 320 9.02 11.04 -21.76
CA GLU A 320 7.93 11.69 -22.49
C GLU A 320 7.33 12.80 -21.62
N THR A 321 7.28 14.04 -22.15
CA THR A 321 6.46 15.07 -21.50
C THR A 321 5.88 16.12 -22.44
N THR A 322 4.63 16.49 -22.19
CA THR A 322 3.92 17.52 -22.95
C THR A 322 4.29 18.95 -22.53
N SER A 323 4.28 19.25 -21.22
CA SER A 323 4.47 20.63 -20.73
C SER A 323 5.29 20.82 -19.46
N GLY A 324 5.80 19.75 -18.83
CA GLY A 324 6.68 19.83 -17.66
C GLY A 324 8.13 20.15 -18.03
N ASN A 325 8.89 20.68 -17.07
CA ASN A 325 10.34 20.80 -17.20
C ASN A 325 11.01 19.49 -16.79
N ILE A 326 12.14 19.20 -17.43
CA ILE A 326 12.96 18.04 -17.13
C ILE A 326 14.29 18.54 -16.59
N ARG A 327 14.64 18.10 -15.39
CA ARG A 327 15.92 18.42 -14.75
C ARG A 327 16.68 17.14 -14.48
N ILE A 328 17.89 17.04 -15.03
CA ILE A 328 18.83 15.95 -14.77
C ILE A 328 20.01 16.51 -13.96
N GLU A 329 20.18 15.98 -12.76
CA GLU A 329 21.22 16.32 -11.81
C GLU A 329 22.17 15.14 -11.58
N GLU A 330 23.28 15.45 -10.91
CA GLU A 330 24.24 14.48 -10.38
C GLU A 330 23.99 14.23 -8.89
#